data_AF-A0A1M6RMB8-F1
#
_entry.id   AF-A0A1M6RMB8-F1
#
_cell.length_a   1.000
_cell.length_b   1.000
_cell.length_c   1.000
_cell.angle_alpha   90.00
_cell.angle_beta   90.00
_cell.angle_gamma   90.00
#
_symmetry.space_group_name_H-M   'P 1'
#
loop_
_entity.id
_entity.type
_entity.pdbx_description
1 polymer ?
#
loop_
_entity_poly.entity_id
_entity_poly.type
_entity_poly.pdbx_seq_one_letter_code
_entity_poly.pdbx_strand_id
1 'polypeptide(L)'
;MKKVLGLMLVLPFVALSNPMMMHHRMEMWCQQNFDKCKAHKLEAIRIREKYLPKEKECVEKSKTFEEMRACLKDVRAHMREEFSQMRQRMMEEVKPSP
;
A
#
# COMPACT_ATOMS: atom_id res chain seq x y z
N MET A 1 -10.54 -15.30 -56.63
CA MET A 1 -10.96 -14.31 -55.63
C MET A 1 -10.74 -14.90 -54.24
N LYS A 2 -9.69 -14.48 -53.53
CA LYS A 2 -9.28 -15.02 -52.23
C LYS A 2 -10.09 -14.33 -51.13
N LYS A 3 -10.89 -15.10 -50.38
CA LYS A 3 -11.57 -14.63 -49.16
C LYS A 3 -10.54 -14.65 -48.04
N VAL A 4 -10.04 -13.49 -47.63
CA VAL A 4 -9.22 -13.37 -46.40
C VAL A 4 -10.17 -12.96 -45.28
N LEU A 5 -10.50 -13.93 -44.43
CA LEU A 5 -11.23 -13.74 -43.19
C LEU A 5 -10.30 -12.96 -42.25
N GLY A 6 -10.54 -11.67 -42.10
CA GLY A 6 -9.79 -10.80 -41.19
C GLY A 6 -10.14 -11.14 -39.75
N LEU A 7 -9.25 -11.89 -39.09
CA LEU A 7 -9.26 -12.21 -37.68
C LEU A 7 -9.33 -10.89 -36.87
N MET A 8 -10.48 -10.60 -36.25
CA MET A 8 -10.57 -9.55 -35.24
C MET A 8 -9.67 -9.95 -34.07
N LEU A 9 -8.50 -9.33 -33.98
CA LEU A 9 -7.62 -9.41 -32.83
C LEU A 9 -8.35 -8.77 -31.64
N VAL A 10 -9.08 -9.60 -30.89
CA VAL A 10 -9.52 -9.25 -29.55
C VAL A 10 -8.25 -9.19 -28.70
N LEU A 11 -7.67 -8.00 -28.57
CA LEU A 11 -6.60 -7.76 -27.62
C LEU A 11 -7.14 -8.12 -26.23
N PRO A 12 -6.58 -9.13 -25.53
CA PRO A 12 -7.01 -9.41 -24.18
C PRO A 12 -6.64 -8.19 -23.32
N PHE A 13 -7.62 -7.69 -22.58
CA PHE A 13 -7.48 -6.64 -21.57
C PHE A 13 -6.44 -7.06 -20.52
N VAL A 14 -5.16 -6.82 -20.78
CA VAL A 14 -4.10 -6.94 -19.76
C VAL A 14 -3.73 -5.54 -19.30
N ALA A 15 -4.68 -4.87 -18.64
CA ALA A 15 -4.47 -3.53 -18.07
C ALA A 15 -4.70 -3.51 -16.55
N LEU A 16 -4.36 -4.60 -15.85
CA LEU A 16 -4.71 -4.78 -14.44
C LEU A 16 -3.51 -5.10 -13.55
N SER A 17 -2.39 -4.37 -13.65
CA SER A 17 -1.40 -4.29 -12.54
C SER A 17 -0.23 -3.30 -12.77
N ASN A 18 -0.44 -2.15 -13.44
CA ASN A 18 0.64 -1.15 -13.52
C ASN A 18 0.66 -0.27 -12.25
N PRO A 19 1.80 -0.14 -11.53
CA PRO A 19 1.89 0.65 -10.30
C PRO A 19 1.50 2.13 -10.50
N MET A 20 1.79 2.67 -11.68
CA MET A 20 1.41 4.03 -12.09
C MET A 20 -0.12 4.22 -12.15
N MET A 21 -0.85 3.21 -12.61
CA MET A 21 -2.32 3.23 -12.68
C MET A 21 -2.98 3.14 -11.31
N MET A 22 -2.32 2.51 -10.33
CA MET A 22 -2.81 2.44 -8.94
C MET A 22 -2.68 3.78 -8.23
N HIS A 23 -1.56 4.49 -8.41
CA HIS A 23 -1.37 5.81 -7.81
C HIS A 23 -2.42 6.81 -8.32
N HIS A 24 -2.61 6.86 -9.63
CA HIS A 24 -3.61 7.74 -10.24
C HIS A 24 -5.04 7.40 -9.79
N ARG A 25 -5.40 6.11 -9.73
CA ARG A 25 -6.71 5.66 -9.23
C ARG A 25 -6.95 6.10 -7.78
N MET A 26 -5.93 5.98 -6.93
CA MET A 26 -6.02 6.38 -5.54
C MET A 26 -6.25 7.89 -5.39
N GLU A 27 -5.55 8.69 -6.20
CA GLU A 27 -5.71 10.13 -6.23
C GLU A 27 -7.14 10.53 -6.60
N MET A 28 -7.68 9.95 -7.67
CA MET A 28 -9.07 10.18 -8.09
C MET A 28 -10.07 9.74 -7.00
N TRP A 29 -9.84 8.58 -6.36
CA TRP A 29 -10.69 8.12 -5.26
C TRP A 29 -10.65 9.07 -4.05
N CYS A 30 -9.48 9.60 -3.69
CA CYS A 30 -9.33 10.58 -2.62
C CYS A 30 -10.04 11.91 -2.91
N GLN A 31 -10.05 12.37 -4.17
CA GLN A 31 -10.81 13.55 -4.58
C GLN A 31 -12.31 13.35 -4.37
N GLN A 32 -12.82 12.14 -4.63
CA GLN A 32 -14.24 11.80 -4.48
C GLN A 32 -14.63 11.45 -3.03
N ASN A 33 -13.70 10.93 -2.24
CA ASN A 33 -13.95 10.39 -0.89
C ASN A 33 -13.02 11.05 0.14
N PHE A 34 -13.02 12.38 0.19
CA PHE A 34 -12.05 13.16 0.97
C PHE A 34 -11.94 12.74 2.44
N ASP A 35 -13.07 12.61 3.15
CA ASP A 35 -13.06 12.27 4.58
C ASP A 35 -12.51 10.87 4.84
N LYS A 36 -12.85 9.89 3.99
CA LYS A 36 -12.31 8.53 4.08
C LYS A 36 -10.82 8.53 3.77
N CYS A 37 -10.39 9.23 2.73
CA CYS A 37 -8.98 9.37 2.41
C CYS A 37 -8.20 10.02 3.55
N LYS A 38 -8.73 11.09 4.16
CA LYS A 38 -8.17 11.74 5.35
C LYS A 38 -8.07 10.75 6.52
N ALA A 39 -9.09 9.94 6.76
CA ALA A 39 -9.06 8.91 7.80
C ALA A 39 -7.94 7.88 7.57
N HIS A 40 -7.77 7.38 6.33
CA HIS A 40 -6.67 6.47 6.00
C HIS A 40 -5.28 7.11 6.19
N LYS A 41 -5.14 8.40 5.86
CA LYS A 41 -3.88 9.13 6.10
C LYS A 41 -3.59 9.31 7.60
N LEU A 42 -4.61 9.64 8.39
CA LEU A 42 -4.48 9.74 9.85
C LEU A 42 -4.14 8.38 10.46
N GLU A 43 -4.74 7.30 9.98
CA GLU A 43 -4.43 5.96 10.44
C GLU A 43 -2.98 5.57 10.14
N ALA A 44 -2.48 5.91 8.95
CA ALA A 44 -1.07 5.72 8.61
C ALA A 44 -0.12 6.47 9.55
N ILE A 45 -0.50 7.67 10.00
CA ILE A 45 0.25 8.44 11.00
C ILE A 45 0.20 7.74 12.36
N ARG A 46 -0.98 7.33 12.81
CA ARG A 46 -1.15 6.60 14.09
C ARG A 46 -0.33 5.32 14.16
N ILE A 47 -0.26 4.55 13.07
CA ILE A 47 0.60 3.37 13.02
C ILE A 47 2.05 3.77 13.28
N ARG A 48 2.58 4.83 12.64
CA ARG A 48 3.96 5.28 12.89
C ARG A 48 4.17 5.73 14.33
N GLU A 49 3.27 6.57 14.84
CA GLU A 49 3.33 7.09 16.21
C GLU A 49 3.32 5.96 17.24
N LYS A 50 2.53 4.91 17.02
CA LYS A 50 2.48 3.72 17.87
C LYS A 50 3.83 2.99 17.98
N TYR A 51 4.62 2.96 16.91
CA TYR A 51 5.89 2.24 16.86
C TYR A 51 7.11 3.11 17.22
N LEU A 52 6.98 4.44 17.15
CA LEU A 52 8.06 5.37 17.45
C LEU A 52 8.69 5.17 18.84
N PRO A 53 7.93 4.95 19.95
CA PRO A 53 8.52 4.67 21.25
C PRO A 53 9.35 3.38 21.29
N LYS A 54 8.93 2.35 20.55
CA LYS A 54 9.67 1.07 20.47
C LYS A 54 10.95 1.21 19.66
N GLU A 55 10.91 1.96 18.55
CA GLU A 55 12.12 2.29 17.79
C GLU A 55 13.11 3.07 18.67
N LYS A 56 12.62 4.05 19.44
CA LYS A 56 13.42 4.79 20.41
C LYS A 56 14.03 3.86 21.47
N GLU A 57 13.24 2.96 22.04
CA GLU A 57 13.72 1.97 23.02
C GLU A 57 14.82 1.07 22.43
N CYS A 58 14.67 0.59 21.19
CA CYS A 58 15.71 -0.18 20.51
C CYS A 58 17.03 0.59 20.43
N VAL A 59 16.98 1.89 20.14
CA VAL A 59 18.18 2.74 20.07
C VAL A 59 18.78 2.96 21.45
N GLU A 60 17.95 3.24 22.46
CA GLU A 60 18.41 3.57 23.81
C GLU A 60 18.97 2.37 24.58
N LYS A 61 18.43 1.16 24.38
CA LYS A 61 18.78 -0.03 25.17
C LYS A 61 19.85 -0.93 24.54
N SER A 62 20.09 -0.81 23.25
CA SER A 62 21.05 -1.67 22.56
C SER A 62 22.48 -1.29 22.93
N LYS A 63 23.35 -2.30 23.12
CA LYS A 63 24.76 -2.10 23.46
C LYS A 63 25.67 -2.20 22.25
N THR A 64 25.18 -2.85 21.18
CA THR A 64 25.91 -3.02 19.92
C THR A 64 25.04 -2.62 18.73
N PHE A 65 25.69 -2.41 17.59
CA PHE A 65 25.00 -2.15 16.33
C PHE A 65 24.12 -3.33 15.90
N GLU A 66 24.61 -4.55 16.10
CA GLU A 66 23.91 -5.79 15.76
C GLU A 66 22.62 -5.95 16.58
N GLU A 67 22.68 -5.67 17.89
CA GLU A 67 21.50 -5.67 18.77
C GLU A 67 20.47 -4.62 18.33
N MET A 68 20.94 -3.39 18.06
CA MET A 68 20.06 -2.30 17.60
C MET A 68 19.39 -2.66 16.28
N ARG A 69 20.16 -3.19 15.33
CA ARG A 69 19.67 -3.59 14.01
C ARG A 69 18.64 -4.72 14.10
N ALA A 70 18.88 -5.72 14.96
CA ALA A 70 17.95 -6.81 15.18
C ALA A 70 16.63 -6.29 15.78
N CYS A 71 16.70 -5.50 16.86
CA CYS A 71 15.51 -4.90 17.49
C CYS A 71 14.69 -4.05 16.50
N LEU A 72 15.33 -3.15 15.75
CA LEU A 72 14.65 -2.31 14.76
C LEU A 72 14.06 -3.13 13.61
N LYS A 73 14.68 -4.25 13.21
CA LYS A 73 14.15 -5.13 12.16
C LYS A 73 12.80 -5.72 12.58
N ASP A 74 12.68 -6.15 13.83
CA ASP A 74 11.48 -6.75 14.39
C ASP A 74 10.37 -5.69 14.54
N VAL A 75 10.68 -4.51 15.09
CA VAL A 75 9.74 -3.39 15.17
C VAL A 75 9.19 -3.02 13.78
N ARG A 76 10.07 -2.94 12.78
CA ARG A 76 9.66 -2.65 11.40
C ARG A 76 8.82 -3.77 10.78
N ALA A 77 9.02 -5.03 11.17
CA ALA A 77 8.20 -6.14 10.68
C ALA A 77 6.76 -6.00 11.17
N HIS A 78 6.57 -5.73 12.46
CA HIS A 78 5.24 -5.46 13.02
C HIS A 78 4.57 -4.24 12.40
N MET A 79 5.32 -3.14 12.24
CA MET A 79 4.79 -1.94 11.59
C MET A 79 4.39 -2.20 10.12
N ARG A 80 5.20 -2.97 9.36
CA ARG A 80 4.87 -3.34 7.97
C ARG A 80 3.59 -4.15 7.87
N GLU A 81 3.36 -5.06 8.80
CA GLU A 81 2.16 -5.89 8.84
C GLU A 81 0.89 -5.03 9.02
N GLU A 82 0.89 -4.12 10.00
CA GLU A 82 -0.25 -3.21 10.21
C GLU A 82 -0.49 -2.29 9.00
N PHE A 83 0.59 -1.77 8.40
CA PHE A 83 0.47 -1.01 7.15
C PHE A 83 -0.10 -1.84 6.01
N SER A 84 0.24 -3.13 5.92
CA SER A 84 -0.27 -4.03 4.90
C SER A 84 -1.79 -4.20 5.04
N GLN A 85 -2.25 -4.50 6.26
CA GLN A 85 -3.67 -4.65 6.56
C GLN A 85 -4.45 -3.36 6.32
N MET A 86 -3.90 -2.20 6.72
CA MET A 86 -4.49 -0.89 6.43
C MET A 86 -4.61 -0.65 4.92
N ARG A 87 -3.54 -0.91 4.16
CA ARG A 87 -3.56 -0.77 2.70
C ARG A 87 -4.57 -1.72 2.06
N GLN A 88 -4.70 -2.95 2.55
CA GLN A 88 -5.67 -3.89 2.01
C GLN A 88 -7.11 -3.37 2.15
N ARG A 89 -7.48 -2.88 3.34
CA ARG A 89 -8.80 -2.25 3.56
C ARG A 89 -9.02 -1.04 2.64
N MET A 90 -8.02 -0.17 2.53
CA MET A 90 -8.06 0.98 1.62
C MET A 90 -8.26 0.54 0.16
N MET A 91 -7.57 -0.51 -0.28
CA MET A 91 -7.69 -1.05 -1.64
C MET A 91 -9.06 -1.68 -1.89
N GLU A 92 -9.69 -2.30 -0.89
CA GLU A 92 -11.06 -2.81 -0.99
C GLU A 92 -12.07 -1.67 -1.20
N GLU A 93 -11.88 -0.52 -0.55
CA GLU A 93 -12.71 0.67 -0.75
C GLU A 93 -12.46 1.39 -2.10
N VAL A 94 -11.26 1.24 -2.67
CA VAL A 94 -10.87 1.87 -3.95
C VAL A 94 -11.25 0.99 -5.15
N LYS A 95 -11.62 -0.28 -4.93
CA LYS A 95 -12.11 -1.14 -6.01
C LYS A 95 -13.36 -0.50 -6.62
N PRO A 96 -13.42 -0.34 -7.96
CA PRO A 96 -14.62 0.13 -8.61
C PRO A 96 -15.74 -0.87 -8.32
N SER A 97 -16.91 -0.37 -7.95
CA SER A 97 -18.12 -1.18 -7.88
C SER A 97 -18.38 -1.76 -9.29
N PRO A 98 -18.79 -3.05 -9.41
CA PRO A 98 -19.10 -3.65 -10.69
C PRO A 98 -20.20 -2.90 -11.45
#